data_AF-A0A0F9Z1Q6-F1
#
_entry.id   AF-A0A0F9Z1Q6-F1
#
_cell.length_a   1.000
_cell.length_b   1.000
_cell.length_c   1.000
_cell.angle_alpha   90.00
_cell.angle_beta   90.00
_cell.angle_gamma   90.00
#
_symmetry.space_group_name_H-M   'P 1'
#
loop_
_entity.id
_entity.type
_entity.pdbx_description
1 polymer ?
#
loop_
_entity_poly.entity_id
_entity_poly.type
_entity_poly.pdbx_seq_one_letter_code
_entity_poly.pdbx_strand_id
1 'polypeptide(L)'
;MMKDRKQLVVSAIKDGTVIDHIPAKELFRVIDILGLDHIENQITFGTNLDSEKLEKKGIMKLSGVFFKQEDLDRIAERMKRQTTLREGAGRAKVTVHMGTCGIAAGARKIMTALLAVIEKEGTDDVILTTSGCAGLCSREPMMTVELKDNAPVKYVDLDEDKTRQIFTDHVLGGKIVSDFALAVGSERQS
;
A
#
# COMPACT_ATOMS: atom_id res chain seq x y z
N MET A 1 -34.30 38.01 -7.48
CA MET A 1 -33.50 36.99 -6.77
C MET A 1 -32.61 36.30 -7.80
N MET A 2 -31.33 36.68 -7.86
CA MET A 2 -30.38 36.11 -8.83
C MET A 2 -30.11 34.66 -8.45
N LYS A 3 -30.32 33.71 -9.37
CA LYS A 3 -29.88 32.32 -9.19
C LYS A 3 -28.36 32.33 -9.05
N ASP A 4 -27.85 31.87 -7.91
CA ASP A 4 -26.43 31.61 -7.70
C ASP A 4 -25.88 30.79 -8.86
N ARG A 5 -25.09 31.44 -9.71
CA ARG A 5 -24.25 30.73 -10.67
C ARG A 5 -23.23 29.97 -9.83
N LYS A 6 -23.43 28.66 -9.64
CA LYS A 6 -22.36 27.77 -9.16
C LYS A 6 -21.18 27.94 -10.12
N GLN A 7 -20.26 28.84 -9.79
CA GLN A 7 -19.02 29.00 -10.52
C GLN A 7 -18.29 27.66 -10.42
N LEU A 8 -17.98 27.07 -11.58
CA LEU A 8 -17.15 25.89 -11.61
C LEU A 8 -15.79 26.29 -11.04
N VAL A 9 -15.40 25.69 -9.92
CA VAL A 9 -14.09 25.93 -9.29
C VAL A 9 -12.94 25.55 -10.23
N VAL A 10 -13.24 24.72 -11.24
CA VAL A 10 -12.30 24.31 -12.28
C VAL A 10 -12.94 24.52 -13.65
N SER A 11 -12.25 25.24 -14.54
CA SER A 11 -12.70 25.53 -15.91
C SER A 11 -13.03 24.27 -16.69
N ALA A 12 -14.02 24.34 -17.60
CA ALA A 12 -14.33 23.24 -18.51
C ALA A 12 -13.22 23.11 -19.56
N ILE A 13 -12.83 21.88 -19.89
CA ILE A 13 -11.93 21.58 -21.02
C ILE A 13 -12.76 21.11 -22.21
N LYS A 14 -12.30 21.39 -23.44
CA LYS A 14 -12.97 20.97 -24.68
C LYS A 14 -12.66 19.52 -25.04
N ASP A 15 -11.39 19.11 -24.90
CA ASP A 15 -10.89 17.80 -25.27
C ASP A 15 -9.82 17.31 -24.27
N GLY A 16 -9.90 16.05 -23.85
CA GLY A 16 -8.95 15.42 -22.92
C GLY A 16 -9.59 14.55 -21.84
N THR A 17 -8.86 14.25 -20.76
CA THR A 17 -9.31 13.38 -19.67
C THR A 17 -9.71 14.19 -18.43
N VAL A 18 -10.84 13.82 -17.83
CA VAL A 18 -11.28 14.33 -16.53
C VAL A 18 -11.27 13.19 -15.53
N ILE A 19 -10.49 13.33 -14.45
CA ILE A 19 -10.47 12.41 -13.31
C ILE A 19 -11.11 13.15 -12.14
N ASP A 20 -12.31 12.74 -11.73
CA ASP A 20 -13.07 13.35 -10.62
C ASP A 20 -13.19 12.36 -9.45
N HIS A 21 -13.61 12.86 -8.29
CA HIS A 21 -13.81 12.09 -7.06
C HIS A 21 -12.54 11.42 -6.53
N ILE A 22 -11.38 12.03 -6.78
CA ILE A 22 -10.12 11.62 -6.15
C ILE A 22 -10.17 12.11 -4.69
N PRO A 23 -9.83 11.30 -3.67
CA PRO A 23 -9.65 11.84 -2.32
C PRO A 23 -8.59 12.95 -2.32
N ALA A 24 -8.86 14.10 -1.67
CA ALA A 24 -7.98 15.28 -1.76
C ALA A 24 -6.51 14.99 -1.40
N LYS A 25 -6.27 14.09 -0.43
CA LYS A 25 -4.95 13.64 0.02
C LYS A 25 -4.19 12.77 -1.01
N GLU A 26 -4.88 12.19 -1.97
CA GLU A 26 -4.29 11.29 -2.97
C GLU A 26 -4.03 11.99 -4.31
N LEU A 27 -4.52 13.21 -4.51
CA LEU A 27 -4.42 13.92 -5.79
C LEU A 27 -2.96 14.10 -6.25
N PHE A 28 -2.05 14.49 -5.35
CA PHE A 28 -0.63 14.64 -5.70
C PHE A 28 0.03 13.30 -6.03
N ARG A 29 -0.41 12.20 -5.43
CA ARG A 29 0.09 10.86 -5.76
C ARG A 29 -0.36 10.42 -7.16
N VAL A 30 -1.59 10.78 -7.57
CA VAL A 30 -2.06 10.50 -8.93
C VAL A 30 -1.14 11.15 -9.96
N ILE A 31 -0.69 12.39 -9.70
CA ILE A 31 0.24 13.11 -10.56
C ILE A 31 1.54 12.30 -10.72
N ASP A 32 2.12 11.83 -9.62
CA ASP A 32 3.35 11.03 -9.65
C ASP A 32 3.17 9.69 -10.41
N ILE A 33 2.08 8.98 -10.15
CA ILE A 33 1.82 7.67 -10.77
C ILE A 33 1.64 7.79 -12.29
N LEU A 34 1.00 8.88 -12.71
CA LEU A 34 0.72 9.15 -14.12
C LEU A 34 1.87 9.86 -14.83
N GLY A 35 2.94 10.23 -14.12
CA GLY A 35 4.07 10.97 -14.68
C GLY A 35 3.65 12.32 -15.28
N LEU A 36 2.64 12.95 -14.69
CA LEU A 36 2.07 14.19 -15.22
C LEU A 36 2.98 15.40 -14.97
N ASP A 37 4.03 15.24 -14.16
CA ASP A 37 5.10 16.22 -14.00
C ASP A 37 6.01 16.33 -15.25
N HIS A 38 5.86 15.41 -16.21
CA HIS A 38 6.66 15.39 -17.45
C HIS A 38 5.86 15.70 -18.72
N ILE A 39 4.57 16.05 -18.62
CA ILE A 39 3.76 16.39 -19.79
C ILE A 39 3.77 17.90 -20.05
N GLU A 40 3.86 18.28 -21.32
CA GLU A 40 3.81 19.69 -21.75
C GLU A 40 2.37 20.23 -21.84
N ASN A 41 1.39 19.33 -21.80
CA ASN A 41 -0.03 19.66 -21.88
C ASN A 41 -0.51 20.40 -20.63
N GLN A 42 -1.51 21.27 -20.80
CA GLN A 42 -2.12 21.97 -19.68
C GLN A 42 -2.87 20.99 -18.76
N ILE A 43 -2.45 20.96 -17.50
CA ILE A 43 -3.10 20.25 -16.40
C ILE A 43 -3.80 21.28 -15.52
N THR A 44 -5.05 21.00 -15.14
CA THR A 44 -5.73 21.75 -14.08
C THR A 44 -6.15 20.79 -12.99
N PHE A 45 -5.73 21.04 -11.75
CA PHE A 45 -6.19 20.28 -10.60
C PHE A 45 -6.80 21.21 -9.55
N GLY A 46 -7.87 20.73 -8.92
CA GLY A 46 -8.47 21.35 -7.74
C GLY A 46 -8.45 20.32 -6.61
N THR A 47 -8.07 20.74 -5.40
CA THR A 47 -8.08 19.89 -4.21
C THR A 47 -8.92 20.52 -3.11
N ASN A 48 -9.34 19.72 -2.13
CA ASN A 48 -10.20 20.13 -1.01
C ASN A 48 -11.53 20.77 -1.43
N LEU A 49 -12.08 20.35 -2.58
CA LEU A 49 -13.40 20.77 -3.06
C LEU A 49 -14.49 20.06 -2.24
N ASP A 50 -15.57 20.77 -1.96
CA ASP A 50 -16.73 20.19 -1.28
C ASP A 50 -17.38 19.10 -2.15
N SER A 51 -17.82 18.02 -1.50
CA SER A 51 -18.43 16.89 -2.18
C SER A 51 -19.50 16.25 -1.29
N GLU A 52 -20.60 15.82 -1.91
CA GLU A 52 -21.70 15.15 -1.19
C GLU A 52 -21.35 13.69 -0.83
N LYS A 53 -20.44 13.07 -1.59
CA LYS A 53 -20.01 11.66 -1.42
C LYS A 53 -18.69 11.50 -0.68
N LEU A 54 -17.90 12.57 -0.56
CA LEU A 54 -16.57 12.60 0.05
C LEU A 54 -16.48 13.91 0.83
N GLU A 55 -15.96 13.90 2.05
CA GLU A 55 -15.83 15.13 2.85
C GLU A 55 -15.05 16.23 2.10
N LYS A 56 -13.93 15.84 1.48
CA LYS A 56 -13.12 16.68 0.59
C LYS A 56 -12.65 15.89 -0.62
N LYS A 57 -12.90 16.40 -1.83
CA LYS A 57 -12.46 15.77 -3.07
C LYS A 57 -11.46 16.61 -3.86
N GLY A 58 -10.70 15.92 -4.68
CA GLY A 58 -9.88 16.45 -5.74
C GLY A 58 -10.47 16.13 -7.10
N ILE A 59 -10.19 17.01 -8.06
CA ILE A 59 -10.50 16.85 -9.47
C ILE A 59 -9.26 17.20 -10.28
N MET A 60 -9.02 16.48 -11.36
CA MET A 60 -7.92 16.71 -12.28
C MET A 60 -8.45 16.71 -13.72
N LYS A 61 -8.05 17.69 -14.51
CA LYS A 61 -8.41 17.83 -15.93
C LYS A 61 -7.13 17.95 -16.75
N LEU A 62 -7.01 17.13 -17.78
CA LEU A 62 -5.80 17.01 -18.59
C LEU A 62 -6.18 17.32 -20.04
N SER A 63 -5.79 18.50 -20.53
CA SER A 63 -6.18 18.97 -21.86
C SER A 63 -5.37 18.27 -22.95
N GLY A 64 -6.04 17.62 -23.90
CA GLY A 64 -5.38 16.91 -25.00
C GLY A 64 -4.64 15.62 -24.59
N VAL A 65 -4.86 15.12 -23.37
CA VAL A 65 -4.31 13.84 -22.88
C VAL A 65 -5.45 12.86 -22.66
N PHE A 66 -5.31 11.64 -23.18
CA PHE A 66 -6.33 10.60 -23.13
C PHE A 66 -5.80 9.35 -22.45
N PHE A 67 -6.41 8.99 -21.31
CA PHE A 67 -6.16 7.72 -20.64
C PHE A 67 -7.23 6.71 -21.01
N LYS A 68 -6.86 5.43 -21.14
CA LYS A 68 -7.86 4.37 -21.27
C LYS A 68 -8.54 4.15 -19.93
N GLN A 69 -9.80 3.72 -19.96
CA GLN A 69 -10.56 3.41 -18.75
C GLN A 69 -9.82 2.40 -17.87
N GLU A 70 -9.22 1.38 -18.48
CA GLU A 70 -8.41 0.37 -17.78
C GLU A 70 -7.21 0.97 -17.02
N ASP A 71 -6.56 2.00 -17.58
CA ASP A 71 -5.43 2.66 -16.92
C ASP A 71 -5.92 3.45 -15.70
N LEU A 72 -7.05 4.15 -15.83
CA LEU A 72 -7.69 4.89 -14.74
C LEU A 72 -8.15 3.95 -13.62
N ASP A 73 -8.74 2.81 -13.97
CA ASP A 73 -9.20 1.81 -13.01
C ASP A 73 -8.04 1.18 -12.25
N ARG A 74 -6.93 0.88 -12.93
CA ARG A 74 -5.68 0.40 -12.30
C ARG A 74 -5.11 1.40 -11.31
N ILE A 75 -5.15 2.70 -11.64
CA ILE A 75 -4.66 3.75 -10.74
C ILE A 75 -5.58 3.88 -9.53
N ALA A 76 -6.90 3.84 -9.73
CA ALA A 76 -7.87 3.86 -8.65
C ALA A 76 -7.68 2.68 -7.69
N GLU A 77 -7.47 1.47 -8.22
CA GLU A 77 -7.18 0.27 -7.43
C GLU A 77 -5.85 0.37 -6.67
N ARG A 78 -4.78 0.85 -7.33
CA ARG A 78 -3.48 1.05 -6.68
C ARG A 78 -3.56 2.08 -5.56
N MET A 79 -4.33 3.15 -5.75
CA MET A 79 -4.58 4.16 -4.73
C MET A 79 -5.38 3.62 -3.57
N LYS A 80 -6.50 2.93 -3.81
CA LYS A 80 -7.29 2.30 -2.76
C LYS A 80 -6.44 1.39 -1.91
N ARG A 81 -5.65 0.51 -2.55
CA ARG A 81 -4.68 -0.35 -1.86
C ARG A 81 -3.79 0.50 -0.95
N GLN A 82 -3.12 1.52 -1.49
CA GLN A 82 -2.17 2.32 -0.72
C GLN A 82 -2.78 3.18 0.39
N THR A 83 -4.01 3.66 0.23
CA THR A 83 -4.76 4.34 1.29
C THR A 83 -5.15 3.36 2.40
N THR A 84 -5.61 2.15 2.05
CA THR A 84 -5.81 1.03 2.98
C THR A 84 -4.52 0.68 3.73
N LEU A 85 -3.36 0.73 3.05
CA LEU A 85 -2.04 0.52 3.68
C LEU A 85 -1.70 1.62 4.71
N ARG A 86 -2.06 2.88 4.43
CA ARG A 86 -1.73 4.04 5.29
C ARG A 86 -2.68 4.21 6.47
N GLU A 87 -3.92 3.74 6.36
CA GLU A 87 -4.94 3.82 7.42
C GLU A 87 -4.97 2.57 8.33
N GLY A 88 -4.03 1.63 8.14
CA GLY A 88 -3.95 0.40 8.95
C GLY A 88 -5.07 -0.60 8.66
N ALA A 89 -5.61 -0.58 7.44
CA ALA A 89 -6.77 -1.38 7.04
C ALA A 89 -6.41 -2.67 6.26
N GLY A 90 -5.12 -3.01 6.13
CA GLY A 90 -4.71 -4.35 5.73
C GLY A 90 -4.89 -5.35 6.88
N ARG A 91 -5.29 -6.59 6.59
CA ARG A 91 -5.45 -7.65 7.62
C ARG A 91 -4.17 -7.90 8.40
N ALA A 92 -3.03 -7.72 7.73
CA ALA A 92 -1.71 -8.02 8.24
C ALA A 92 -0.64 -7.14 7.58
N LYS A 93 0.37 -6.77 8.35
CA LYS A 93 1.64 -6.22 7.85
C LYS A 93 2.75 -7.22 8.14
N VAL A 94 3.45 -7.65 7.10
CA VAL A 94 4.61 -8.54 7.18
C VAL A 94 5.86 -7.75 6.83
N THR A 95 6.77 -7.65 7.79
CA THR A 95 8.04 -6.94 7.66
C THR A 95 9.18 -7.93 7.57
N VAL A 96 9.85 -8.02 6.42
CA VAL A 96 11.06 -8.83 6.25
C VAL A 96 12.29 -7.99 6.63
N HIS A 97 13.12 -8.49 7.56
CA HIS A 97 14.30 -7.75 7.99
C HIS A 97 15.46 -8.04 7.03
N MET A 98 15.81 -7.03 6.23
CA MET A 98 16.80 -7.11 5.14
C MET A 98 18.05 -6.26 5.45
N GLY A 99 18.59 -6.38 6.66
CA GLY A 99 19.92 -5.84 6.97
C GLY A 99 21.02 -6.45 6.08
N THR A 100 22.25 -5.94 6.17
CA THR A 100 23.42 -6.49 5.45
C THR A 100 23.61 -7.98 5.73
N CYS A 101 23.36 -8.42 6.97
CA CYS A 101 23.35 -9.84 7.36
C CYS A 101 22.10 -10.59 6.84
N GLY A 102 20.91 -9.97 6.91
CA GLY A 102 19.65 -10.59 6.44
C GLY A 102 19.64 -10.91 4.95
N ILE A 103 20.24 -10.08 4.10
CA ILE A 103 20.38 -10.38 2.66
C ILE A 103 21.27 -11.61 2.44
N ALA A 104 22.40 -11.70 3.15
CA ALA A 104 23.32 -12.83 3.07
C ALA A 104 22.73 -14.13 3.65
N ALA A 105 21.90 -14.02 4.69
CA ALA A 105 21.23 -15.14 5.34
C ALA A 105 20.10 -15.76 4.50
N GLY A 106 19.59 -15.04 3.49
CA GLY A 106 18.55 -15.56 2.58
C GLY A 106 17.20 -14.83 2.63
N ALA A 107 17.11 -13.63 3.21
CA ALA A 107 15.86 -12.84 3.25
C ALA A 107 15.24 -12.59 1.86
N ARG A 108 16.05 -12.60 0.79
CA ARG A 108 15.55 -12.49 -0.59
C ARG A 108 14.67 -13.67 -1.00
N LYS A 109 15.02 -14.88 -0.53
CA LYS A 109 14.21 -16.09 -0.77
C LYS A 109 12.89 -15.99 -0.02
N ILE A 110 12.91 -15.50 1.22
CA ILE A 110 11.70 -15.25 2.03
C ILE A 110 10.77 -14.25 1.33
N MET A 111 11.30 -13.13 0.84
CA MET A 111 10.52 -12.15 0.08
C MET A 111 9.90 -12.76 -1.18
N THR A 112 10.67 -13.56 -1.92
CA THR A 112 10.20 -14.24 -3.13
C THR A 112 9.08 -15.24 -2.81
N ALA A 113 9.23 -16.02 -1.73
CA ALA A 113 8.22 -16.96 -1.27
C ALA A 113 6.92 -16.24 -0.85
N LEU A 114 7.03 -15.12 -0.13
CA LEU A 114 5.87 -14.32 0.27
C LEU A 114 5.11 -13.77 -0.95
N LEU A 115 5.82 -13.22 -1.93
CA LEU A 115 5.20 -12.73 -3.18
C LEU A 115 4.46 -13.84 -3.92
N ALA A 116 5.08 -15.03 -4.04
CA ALA A 116 4.47 -16.17 -4.71
C ALA A 116 3.22 -16.69 -3.99
N VAL A 117 3.21 -16.68 -2.65
CA VAL A 117 2.03 -17.10 -1.88
C VAL A 117 0.91 -16.06 -1.99
N ILE A 118 1.22 -14.76 -1.91
CA ILE A 118 0.23 -13.70 -2.11
C ILE A 118 -0.44 -13.81 -3.49
N GLU A 119 0.35 -14.02 -4.54
CA GLU A 119 -0.17 -14.20 -5.90
C GLU A 119 -1.05 -15.45 -6.02
N LYS A 120 -0.62 -16.57 -5.41
CA LYS A 120 -1.36 -17.84 -5.41
C LYS A 120 -2.70 -17.73 -4.67
N GLU A 121 -2.72 -17.09 -3.50
CA GLU A 121 -3.90 -16.98 -2.64
C GLU A 121 -4.82 -15.82 -3.07
N GLY A 122 -4.38 -14.95 -3.99
CA GLY A 122 -5.18 -13.86 -4.53
C GLY A 122 -5.47 -12.75 -3.50
N THR A 123 -4.64 -12.64 -2.47
CA THR A 123 -4.86 -11.76 -1.33
C THR A 123 -4.29 -10.36 -1.58
N ASP A 124 -5.09 -9.31 -1.42
CA ASP A 124 -4.67 -7.92 -1.66
C ASP A 124 -4.69 -7.03 -0.42
N ASP A 125 -5.04 -7.58 0.75
CA ASP A 125 -5.11 -6.91 2.06
C ASP A 125 -3.89 -7.20 2.96
N VAL A 126 -2.82 -7.80 2.43
CA VAL A 126 -1.55 -8.05 3.15
C VAL A 126 -0.46 -7.08 2.70
N ILE A 127 0.13 -6.38 3.67
CA ILE A 127 1.21 -5.42 3.43
C ILE A 127 2.56 -6.12 3.54
N LEU A 128 3.34 -6.19 2.47
CA LEU A 128 4.74 -6.58 2.55
C LEU A 128 5.63 -5.33 2.65
N THR A 129 6.53 -5.32 3.63
CA THR A 129 7.52 -4.25 3.78
C THR A 129 8.87 -4.83 4.19
N THR A 130 9.91 -4.00 4.12
CA THR A 130 11.28 -4.36 4.47
C THR A 130 11.82 -3.39 5.51
N SER A 131 12.52 -3.92 6.51
CA SER A 131 13.25 -3.14 7.50
C SER A 131 14.75 -3.41 7.42
N GLY A 132 15.55 -2.53 8.02
CA GLY A 132 16.99 -2.73 8.19
C GLY A 132 17.33 -3.78 9.28
N CYS A 133 18.47 -3.61 9.95
CA CYS A 133 18.92 -4.53 11.00
C CYS A 133 17.94 -4.56 12.19
N ALA A 134 17.53 -5.76 12.60
CA ALA A 134 16.66 -5.99 13.76
C ALA A 134 17.42 -6.21 15.08
N GLY A 135 18.74 -6.12 15.06
CA GLY A 135 19.61 -6.39 16.22
C GLY A 135 19.78 -7.88 16.56
N LEU A 136 19.31 -8.79 15.69
CA LEU A 136 19.28 -10.24 15.90
C LEU A 136 20.00 -11.00 14.77
N CYS A 137 21.22 -10.60 14.42
CA CYS A 137 21.97 -11.15 13.29
C CYS A 137 22.21 -12.67 13.37
N SER A 138 22.15 -13.28 14.55
CA SER A 138 22.36 -14.72 14.75
C SER A 138 21.14 -15.59 14.45
N ARG A 139 19.99 -14.99 14.16
CA ARG A 139 18.69 -15.65 13.99
C ARG A 139 18.00 -15.26 12.68
N GLU A 140 18.76 -14.70 11.75
CA GLU A 140 18.29 -14.42 10.40
C GLU A 140 18.33 -15.70 9.54
N PRO A 141 17.45 -15.84 8.53
CA PRO A 141 16.44 -14.88 8.08
C PRO A 141 15.27 -14.74 9.05
N MET A 142 14.71 -13.52 9.13
CA MET A 142 13.60 -13.23 10.06
C MET A 142 12.55 -12.31 9.44
N MET A 143 11.32 -12.42 9.94
CA MET A 143 10.23 -11.51 9.60
C MET A 143 9.34 -11.23 10.82
N THR A 144 8.70 -10.07 10.82
CA THR A 144 7.67 -9.72 11.80
C THR A 144 6.30 -9.76 11.12
N VAL A 145 5.33 -10.42 11.74
CA VAL A 145 3.93 -10.39 11.32
C VAL A 145 3.13 -9.59 12.35
N GLU A 146 2.44 -8.56 11.86
CA GLU A 146 1.54 -7.70 12.62
C GLU A 146 0.12 -7.89 12.08
N LEU A 147 -0.72 -8.65 12.78
CA LEU A 147 -2.14 -8.71 12.47
C LEU A 147 -2.87 -7.54 13.13
N LYS A 148 -4.00 -7.12 12.55
CA LYS A 148 -4.87 -6.12 13.16
C LYS A 148 -5.30 -6.58 14.56
N ASP A 149 -5.23 -5.68 15.54
CA ASP A 149 -5.62 -5.89 16.93
C ASP A 149 -4.85 -6.99 17.69
N ASN A 150 -3.74 -7.48 17.15
CA ASN A 150 -2.88 -8.48 17.79
C ASN A 150 -1.48 -7.94 18.07
N ALA A 151 -0.80 -8.56 19.04
CA ALA A 151 0.60 -8.27 19.29
C ALA A 151 1.47 -8.70 18.09
N PRO A 152 2.51 -7.92 17.72
CA PRO A 152 3.46 -8.33 16.69
C PRO A 152 4.15 -9.64 17.07
N VAL A 153 4.33 -10.52 16.10
CA VAL A 153 5.03 -11.79 16.27
C VAL A 153 6.29 -11.79 15.41
N LYS A 154 7.44 -12.01 16.05
CA LYS A 154 8.73 -12.14 15.37
C LYS A 154 9.01 -13.61 15.08
N TYR A 155 9.30 -13.92 13.83
CA TYR A 155 9.69 -15.25 13.37
C TYR A 155 11.14 -15.23 12.88
N VAL A 156 11.88 -16.28 13.21
CA VAL A 156 13.33 -16.38 12.98
C VAL A 156 13.72 -17.72 12.37
N ASP A 157 14.99 -17.85 11.97
CA ASP A 157 15.55 -19.06 11.37
C ASP A 157 14.70 -19.57 10.19
N LEU A 158 14.22 -18.61 9.37
CA LEU A 158 13.23 -18.84 8.33
C LEU A 158 13.83 -19.42 7.05
N ASP A 159 13.05 -20.31 6.44
CA ASP A 159 13.20 -20.80 5.07
C ASP A 159 11.90 -20.62 4.30
N GLU A 160 11.87 -21.06 3.04
CA GLU A 160 10.71 -20.90 2.15
C GLU A 160 9.48 -21.68 2.65
N ASP A 161 9.66 -22.86 3.23
CA ASP A 161 8.56 -23.72 3.67
C ASP A 161 7.93 -23.18 4.95
N LYS A 162 8.75 -22.79 5.93
CA LYS A 162 8.29 -22.09 7.15
C LYS A 162 7.57 -20.80 6.79
N THR A 163 8.08 -20.07 5.81
CA THR A 163 7.45 -18.83 5.34
C THR A 163 6.05 -19.08 4.78
N ARG A 164 5.89 -20.12 3.94
CA ARG A 164 4.59 -20.52 3.41
C ARG A 164 3.63 -20.91 4.53
N GLN A 165 4.11 -21.69 5.50
CA GLN A 165 3.30 -22.11 6.64
C GLN A 165 2.86 -20.92 7.50
N ILE A 166 3.76 -20.02 7.85
CA ILE A 166 3.43 -18.82 8.63
C ILE A 166 2.42 -17.95 7.87
N PHE A 167 2.55 -17.85 6.55
CA PHE A 167 1.58 -17.10 5.75
C PHE A 167 0.18 -17.73 5.83
N THR A 168 0.06 -19.03 5.59
CA THR A 168 -1.25 -19.70 5.62
C THR A 168 -1.85 -19.73 7.03
N ASP A 169 -1.08 -20.15 8.03
CA ASP A 169 -1.61 -20.37 9.38
C ASP A 169 -1.81 -19.05 10.14
N HIS A 170 -0.84 -18.14 10.07
CA HIS A 170 -0.86 -16.91 10.86
C HIS A 170 -1.42 -15.73 10.06
N VAL A 171 -0.91 -15.44 8.86
CA VAL A 171 -1.33 -14.26 8.08
C VAL A 171 -2.77 -14.38 7.59
N LEU A 172 -3.15 -15.56 7.07
CA LEU A 172 -4.52 -15.82 6.61
C LEU A 172 -5.42 -16.34 7.73
N GLY A 173 -4.94 -17.36 8.47
CA GLY A 173 -5.71 -18.07 9.49
C GLY A 173 -5.72 -17.46 10.90
N GLY A 174 -4.88 -16.46 11.17
CA GLY A 174 -4.81 -15.80 12.49
C GLY A 174 -4.19 -16.66 13.61
N LYS A 175 -3.64 -17.83 13.28
CA LYS A 175 -3.05 -18.76 14.25
C LYS A 175 -1.53 -18.63 14.26
N ILE A 176 -0.97 -18.22 15.40
CA ILE A 176 0.48 -18.12 15.59
C ILE A 176 1.14 -19.50 15.45
N VAL A 177 2.22 -19.57 14.67
CA VAL A 177 3.05 -20.78 14.53
C VAL A 177 4.13 -20.75 15.59
N SER A 178 3.80 -21.19 16.81
CA SER A 178 4.66 -21.07 18.00
C SER A 178 6.07 -21.63 17.81
N ASP A 179 6.21 -22.69 17.00
CA ASP A 179 7.47 -23.41 16.81
C ASP A 179 8.56 -22.56 16.15
N PHE A 180 8.16 -21.48 15.45
CA PHE A 180 9.08 -20.57 14.75
C PHE A 180 9.09 -19.16 15.37
N ALA A 181 8.23 -18.91 16.37
CA ALA A 181 8.08 -17.61 16.98
C ALA A 181 9.18 -17.37 18.03
N LEU A 182 9.97 -16.31 17.87
CA LEU A 182 10.98 -15.88 18.84
C LEU A 182 10.36 -15.07 19.99
N ALA A 183 9.41 -14.19 19.65
CA ALA A 183 8.75 -13.31 20.61
C ALA A 183 7.34 -12.93 20.13
N VAL A 184 6.41 -12.85 21.07
CA VAL A 184 5.06 -12.28 20.90
C VAL A 184 4.99 -11.03 21.75
N GLY A 185 4.88 -9.86 21.12
CA GLY A 185 4.86 -8.56 21.80
C GLY A 185 5.96 -7.58 21.35
N SER A 186 5.67 -6.29 21.53
CA SER A 186 6.67 -5.24 21.39
C SER A 186 7.48 -5.19 22.67
N GLU A 187 8.69 -5.74 22.66
CA GLU A 187 9.70 -5.38 23.66
C GLU A 187 10.13 -3.92 23.40
N ARG A 188 9.29 -2.97 23.82
CA ARG A 188 9.79 -1.71 24.35
C ARG A 188 10.26 -2.01 25.77
N GLN A 189 11.51 -2.47 25.91
CA GLN A 189 12.23 -2.18 27.14
C GLN A 189 12.72 -0.73 27.01
N SER A 190 12.08 0.11 27.81
CA SER A 190 12.52 1.35 28.46
C SER A 190 13.63 2.17 27.81
#